data_AF-A0A454VYU6-F1
#
_entry.id   AF-A0A454VYU6-F1
#
_cell.length_a   1.000
_cell.length_b   1.000
_cell.length_c   1.000
_cell.angle_alpha   90.00
_cell.angle_beta   90.00
_cell.angle_gamma   90.00
#
_symmetry.space_group_name_H-M   'P 1'
#
loop_
_entity.id
_entity.type
_entity.pdbx_description
1 polymer ?
#
loop_
_entity_poly.entity_id
_entity_poly.type
_entity_poly.pdbx_seq_one_letter_code
_entity_poly.pdbx_strand_id
1 'polypeptide(L)' 'GAGIVAGVLTGAHDEAALKEHGATRVLASVAELPQLVREYEA' A
#
# COMPACT_ATOMS: atom_id res chain seq x y z
N GLY A 1 7.07 11.76 9.34
CA GLY A 1 6.68 11.02 8.12
C GLY A 1 5.70 9.92 8.49
N ALA A 2 4.91 9.42 7.54
CA ALA A 2 4.01 8.28 7.77
C ALA A 2 4.83 6.99 8.01
N GLY A 3 4.36 6.12 8.91
CA GLY A 3 5.03 4.84 9.21
C GLY A 3 4.93 3.81 8.07
N ILE A 4 3.89 3.92 7.23
CA ILE A 4 3.65 3.11 6.02
C ILE A 4 2.93 4.00 5.00
N VAL A 5 3.24 3.81 3.71
CA VAL A 5 2.44 4.35 2.60
C VAL A 5 2.00 3.17 1.70
N ALA A 6 0.72 2.79 1.79
CA ALA A 6 0.15 1.69 1.02
C ALA A 6 -0.63 2.21 -0.20
N GLY A 7 -0.22 1.80 -1.40
CA GLY A 7 -0.99 1.95 -2.64
C GLY A 7 -1.88 0.73 -2.89
N VAL A 8 -3.05 0.90 -3.53
CA VAL A 8 -4.01 -0.19 -3.77
C VAL A 8 -4.40 -0.23 -5.25
N LEU A 9 -4.33 -1.41 -5.87
CA LEU A 9 -4.57 -1.65 -7.30
C LEU A 9 -6.06 -1.69 -7.70
N THR A 10 -6.95 -1.12 -6.87
CA THR A 10 -8.38 -0.99 -7.18
C THR A 10 -8.75 0.37 -7.79
N GLY A 11 -7.76 1.26 -7.95
CA GLY A 11 -7.91 2.58 -8.57
C GLY A 11 -7.45 2.64 -10.03
N ALA A 12 -7.26 3.86 -10.55
CA ALA A 12 -6.82 4.08 -11.94
C ALA A 12 -5.30 3.95 -12.15
N HIS A 13 -4.53 3.81 -11.07
CA HIS A 13 -3.06 3.73 -11.11
C HIS A 13 -2.60 2.28 -11.04
N ASP A 14 -1.58 1.96 -11.83
CA ASP A 14 -0.87 0.69 -11.76
C ASP A 14 0.21 0.70 -10.67
N GLU A 15 0.85 -0.44 -10.49
CA GLU A 15 1.89 -0.61 -9.47
C GLU A 15 3.09 0.33 -9.68
N ALA A 16 3.47 0.61 -10.92
CA ALA A 16 4.59 1.47 -11.23
C ALA A 16 4.31 2.92 -10.83
N ALA A 17 3.13 3.45 -11.20
CA ALA A 17 2.68 4.77 -10.82
C ALA A 17 2.57 4.90 -9.28
N LEU A 18 2.01 3.88 -8.60
CA LEU A 18 1.92 3.89 -7.14
C LEU A 18 3.29 3.96 -6.47
N LYS A 19 4.29 3.21 -6.96
CA LYS A 19 5.66 3.24 -6.42
C LYS A 19 6.35 4.57 -6.70
N GLU A 20 6.19 5.14 -7.89
CA GLU A 20 6.75 6.45 -8.24
C GLU A 20 6.23 7.55 -7.31
N HIS A 21 4.94 7.48 -6.94
CA HIS A 21 4.32 8.40 -6.00
C HIS A 21 4.58 8.09 -4.51
N GLY A 22 5.47 7.15 -4.21
CA GLY A 22 5.96 6.90 -2.85
C GLY A 22 5.22 5.79 -2.09
N ALA A 23 4.44 4.93 -2.76
CA ALA A 23 3.92 3.72 -2.14
C ALA A 23 5.08 2.80 -1.73
N THR A 24 5.23 2.58 -0.42
CA THR A 24 6.19 1.63 0.14
C THR A 24 5.67 0.21 0.07
N ARG A 25 4.34 0.02 0.02
CA ARG A 25 3.69 -1.23 -0.35
C ARG A 25 2.57 -1.02 -1.33
N VAL A 26 2.41 -1.98 -2.24
CA VAL A 26 1.31 -2.03 -3.18
C VAL A 26 0.51 -3.29 -2.88
N LEU A 27 -0.80 -3.13 -2.70
CA LEU A 27 -1.75 -4.16 -2.34
C LEU A 27 -2.70 -4.42 -3.51
N ALA A 28 -3.14 -5.66 -3.68
CA ALA A 28 -4.12 -6.02 -4.69
C ALA A 28 -5.52 -5.51 -4.31
N SER A 29 -5.80 -5.40 -3.01
CA SER A 29 -7.07 -4.91 -2.48
C SER A 29 -6.90 -4.23 -1.14
N VAL A 30 -7.80 -3.29 -0.82
CA VAL A 30 -7.86 -2.65 0.50
C VAL A 30 -8.12 -3.66 1.62
N ALA A 31 -8.68 -4.83 1.29
CA ALA A 31 -8.90 -5.92 2.24
C ALA A 31 -7.61 -6.48 2.85
N GLU A 32 -6.46 -6.27 2.22
CA GLU A 32 -5.14 -6.74 2.71
C GLU A 32 -4.51 -5.77 3.73
N LEU A 33 -4.99 -4.52 3.80
CA LEU A 33 -4.42 -3.48 4.66
C LEU A 33 -4.43 -3.84 6.15
N PRO A 34 -5.49 -4.43 6.73
CA PRO A 34 -5.49 -4.80 8.15
C PRO A 34 -4.38 -5.79 8.52
N GLN A 35 -3.99 -6.68 7.60
CA GLN A 35 -2.88 -7.58 7.82
C GLN A 35 -1.54 -6.83 7.78
N LEU A 36 -1.36 -5.95 6.78
CA LEU A 36 -0.15 -5.13 6.65
C LEU A 36 0.10 -4.28 7.90
N VAL A 37 -0.95 -3.69 8.49
CA VAL A 37 -0.82 -2.90 9.73
C VAL A 37 -0.32 -3.78 10.88
N ARG A 38 -0.89 -4.98 11.06
CA ARG A 38 -0.46 -5.92 12.11
C ARG A 38 1.00 -6.33 11.96
N GLU A 39 1.49 -6.52 10.73
CA GLU A 39 2.89 -6.87 10.46
C GLU A 39 3.88 -5.76 10.85
N TYR A 40 3.45 -4.50 10.84
CA TYR A 40 4.29 -3.36 11.20
C TYR A 40 4.22 -2.96 12.68
N GLU A 41 3.15 -3.36 13.37
CA GLU A 41 2.99 -3.15 14.81
C GLU A 41 3.63 -4.25 15.66
N ALA A 42 4.00 -5.39 15.04
CA ALA A 42 4.68 -6.52 15.68
C ALA A 42 6.19 -6.31 15.78
#